data_AF-A0A938NQE7-F1
#
_entry.id   AF-A0A938NQE7-F1
#
_cell.length_a   1.000
_cell.length_b   1.000
_cell.length_c   1.000
_cell.angle_alpha   90.00
_cell.angle_beta   90.00
_cell.angle_gamma   90.00
#
_symmetry.space_group_name_H-M   'P 1'
#
loop_
_entity.id
_entity.type
_entity.pdbx_description
1 polymer ?
#
loop_
_entity_poly.entity_id
_entity_poly.type
_entity_poly.pdbx_seq_one_letter_code
_entity_poly.pdbx_strand_id
1 'polypeptide(L)'
;ENLVFVSDASGSPQLYLTTRTGGTPKRISSRGSQNVAPDWGANGLIACSSLSGGRYNIAIIQPVGGQTIYLTNDGADYEDPSWTPNGRHLIAARTVNHQSSLYLLDTVSDRPVALLQGGGSWYSPACTP
;
A
#
# COMPACT_ATOMS: atom_id res chain seq x y z
N GLU A 1 -19.98 -4.00 6.23
CA GLU A 1 -18.62 -4.31 5.74
C GLU A 1 -18.28 -3.36 4.61
N ASN A 2 -17.04 -2.87 4.60
CA ASN A 2 -16.55 -1.92 3.61
C ASN A 2 -15.68 -2.65 2.58
N LEU A 3 -15.67 -2.13 1.35
CA LEU A 3 -14.83 -2.61 0.26
C LEU A 3 -13.96 -1.46 -0.21
N VAL A 4 -12.65 -1.71 -0.36
CA VAL A 4 -11.72 -0.82 -1.03
C VAL A 4 -11.40 -1.38 -2.41
N PHE A 5 -11.34 -0.50 -3.41
CA PHE A 5 -11.01 -0.89 -4.77
C PHE A 5 -10.37 0.26 -5.54
N VAL A 6 -9.76 -0.06 -6.68
CA VAL A 6 -9.14 0.92 -7.58
C VAL A 6 -10.12 1.31 -8.67
N SER A 7 -10.23 2.60 -8.97
CA SER A 7 -10.97 3.10 -10.14
C SER A 7 -10.23 4.30 -10.74
N ASP A 8 -10.33 4.44 -12.06
CA ASP A 8 -9.80 5.55 -12.86
C ASP A 8 -10.88 6.59 -13.22
N ALA A 9 -12.06 6.52 -12.61
CA ALA A 9 -13.19 7.43 -12.89
C ALA A 9 -12.85 8.92 -12.70
N SER A 10 -11.79 9.24 -11.93
CA SER A 10 -11.26 10.60 -11.77
C SER A 10 -10.08 10.95 -12.70
N GLY A 11 -9.84 10.16 -13.76
CA GLY A 11 -8.80 10.37 -14.77
C GLY A 11 -7.47 9.65 -14.51
N SER A 12 -7.25 9.11 -13.32
CA SER A 12 -6.11 8.24 -12.99
C SER A 12 -6.50 7.20 -11.93
N PRO A 13 -5.78 6.07 -11.82
CA PRO A 13 -6.06 5.05 -10.80
C PRO A 13 -6.01 5.62 -9.38
N GLN A 14 -7.13 5.53 -8.66
CA GLN A 14 -7.29 6.03 -7.31
C GLN A 14 -8.07 5.03 -6.46
N LEU A 15 -7.97 5.14 -5.12
CA LEU A 15 -8.71 4.27 -4.21
C LEU A 15 -10.08 4.83 -3.89
N TYR A 16 -11.07 3.94 -3.96
CA TYR A 16 -12.46 4.20 -3.65
C TYR A 16 -12.95 3.25 -2.59
N LEU A 17 -13.91 3.75 -1.80
CA LEU A 17 -14.60 3.01 -0.77
C LEU A 17 -16.07 2.86 -1.12
N THR A 18 -16.60 1.66 -0.93
CA THR A 18 -18.04 1.40 -0.91
C THR A 18 -18.39 0.41 0.20
N THR A 19 -19.67 0.09 0.34
CA THR A 19 -20.14 -0.93 1.29
C THR A 19 -20.43 -2.23 0.57
N ARG A 20 -20.46 -3.35 1.30
CA ARG A 20 -20.82 -4.67 0.75
C ARG A 20 -22.20 -4.69 0.10
N THR A 21 -23.14 -3.88 0.60
CA THR A 21 -24.48 -3.74 0.03
C THR A 21 -24.51 -2.81 -1.19
N GLY A 22 -23.35 -2.31 -1.63
CA GLY A 22 -23.24 -1.29 -2.66
C GLY A 22 -23.42 0.13 -2.11
N GLY A 23 -23.77 1.06 -2.99
CA GLY A 23 -23.87 2.49 -2.70
C GLY A 23 -22.85 3.32 -3.46
N THR A 24 -23.00 4.64 -3.42
CA THR A 24 -22.15 5.58 -4.16
C THR A 24 -20.69 5.48 -3.67
N PRO A 25 -19.74 5.06 -4.53
CA PRO A 25 -18.34 4.98 -4.14
C PRO A 25 -17.78 6.36 -3.79
N LYS A 26 -16.95 6.41 -2.75
CA LYS A 26 -16.26 7.62 -2.33
C LYS A 26 -14.76 7.46 -2.50
N ARG A 27 -14.12 8.40 -3.19
CA ARG A 27 -12.66 8.44 -3.27
C ARG A 27 -12.08 8.71 -1.88
N ILE A 28 -11.07 7.94 -1.48
CA ILE A 28 -10.39 8.08 -0.18
C ILE A 28 -8.92 8.50 -0.29
N SER A 29 -8.29 8.29 -1.45
CA SER A 29 -6.93 8.76 -1.70
C SER A 29 -6.90 10.28 -1.97
N SER A 30 -6.08 11.00 -1.22
CA SER A 30 -5.92 12.47 -1.33
C SER A 30 -4.56 12.89 -1.89
N ARG A 31 -3.56 11.99 -1.89
CA ARG A 31 -2.20 12.22 -2.39
C ARG A 31 -1.81 11.14 -3.41
N GLY A 32 -0.74 11.39 -4.16
CA GLY A 32 -0.24 10.50 -5.20
C GLY A 32 -1.00 10.63 -6.53
N SER A 33 -0.27 10.55 -7.65
CA SER A 33 -0.86 10.61 -8.99
C SER A 33 -1.57 9.32 -9.38
N GLN A 34 -1.15 8.19 -8.82
CA GLN A 34 -1.79 6.88 -8.91
C GLN A 34 -1.77 6.20 -7.54
N ASN A 35 -2.83 5.49 -7.19
CA ASN A 35 -2.91 4.69 -5.98
C ASN A 35 -3.54 3.34 -6.32
N VAL A 36 -2.79 2.25 -6.12
CA VAL A 36 -3.13 0.89 -6.57
C VAL A 36 -2.76 -0.15 -5.51
N ALA A 37 -3.12 -1.41 -5.76
CA ALA A 37 -2.86 -2.55 -4.86
C ALA A 37 -3.23 -2.26 -3.39
N PRO A 38 -4.50 -1.91 -3.11
CA PRO A 38 -4.92 -1.64 -1.74
C PRO A 38 -4.96 -2.92 -0.91
N ASP A 39 -4.55 -2.82 0.36
CA ASP A 39 -4.73 -3.87 1.35
C ASP A 39 -5.24 -3.31 2.68
N TRP A 40 -6.20 -3.99 3.29
CA TRP A 40 -6.94 -3.49 4.46
C TRP A 40 -6.48 -4.21 5.73
N GLY A 41 -5.82 -3.48 6.63
CA GLY A 41 -5.29 -4.03 7.87
C GLY A 41 -6.35 -4.21 8.96
N ALA A 42 -6.11 -5.15 9.88
CA ALA A 42 -6.97 -5.37 11.06
C ALA A 42 -7.10 -4.13 11.98
N ASN A 43 -6.18 -3.18 11.85
CA ASN A 43 -6.19 -1.88 12.53
C ASN A 43 -7.16 -0.85 11.90
N GLY A 44 -7.83 -1.18 10.80
CA GLY A 44 -8.75 -0.30 10.09
C GLY A 44 -8.08 0.68 9.10
N LEU A 45 -6.76 0.58 8.91
CA LEU A 45 -6.00 1.38 7.94
C LEU A 45 -5.85 0.63 6.61
N ILE A 46 -5.67 1.39 5.54
CA ILE A 46 -5.47 0.84 4.19
C ILE A 46 -4.04 1.15 3.76
N ALA A 47 -3.28 0.13 3.35
CA ALA A 47 -2.00 0.31 2.69
C ALA A 47 -2.21 0.29 1.17
N CYS A 48 -1.38 1.02 0.42
CA CYS A 48 -1.40 0.96 -1.04
C CYS A 48 -0.05 1.36 -1.65
N SER A 49 0.16 0.97 -2.91
CA SER A 49 1.23 1.51 -3.75
C SER A 49 0.79 2.86 -4.30
N SER A 50 1.51 3.92 -3.94
CA SER A 50 1.19 5.30 -4.30
C SER A 50 2.32 5.92 -5.11
N LEU A 51 2.01 6.33 -6.35
CA LEU A 51 2.95 6.99 -7.24
C LEU A 51 3.14 8.45 -6.81
N SER A 52 4.35 8.78 -6.37
CA SER A 52 4.72 10.11 -5.90
C SER A 52 6.16 10.42 -6.28
N GLY A 53 6.42 11.60 -6.85
CA GLY A 53 7.77 11.97 -7.30
C GLY A 53 8.35 11.03 -8.38
N GLY A 54 7.49 10.38 -9.16
CA GLY A 54 7.90 9.44 -10.22
C GLY A 54 8.26 8.03 -9.74
N ARG A 55 8.03 7.70 -8.46
CA ARG A 55 8.29 6.37 -7.89
C ARG A 55 7.11 5.88 -7.06
N TYR A 56 6.94 4.56 -7.00
CA TYR A 56 5.95 3.97 -6.11
C TYR A 56 6.48 3.92 -4.68
N ASN A 57 5.64 4.35 -3.74
CA ASN A 57 5.89 4.30 -2.32
C ASN A 57 4.72 3.62 -1.61
N ILE A 58 4.96 2.99 -0.47
CA ILE A 58 3.86 2.49 0.37
C ILE A 58 3.24 3.67 1.11
N ALA A 59 1.96 3.90 0.86
CA ALA A 59 1.15 4.88 1.59
C ALA A 59 0.14 4.18 2.50
N ILE A 60 -0.15 4.81 3.63
CA ILE A 60 -1.16 4.42 4.60
C ILE A 60 -2.25 5.47 4.60
N ILE A 61 -3.47 5.01 4.36
CA ILE A 61 -4.66 5.83 4.21
C ILE A 61 -5.63 5.50 5.33
N GLN A 62 -6.09 6.54 6.02
CA GLN A 62 -7.22 6.43 6.94
C GLN A 62 -8.53 6.55 6.15
N PRO A 63 -9.38 5.51 6.12
CA PRO A 63 -10.60 5.51 5.29
C PRO A 63 -11.60 6.59 5.70
N VAL A 64 -11.54 7.05 6.95
CA VAL A 64 -12.33 8.17 7.47
C VAL A 64 -11.37 9.33 7.77
N GLY A 65 -11.65 10.50 7.23
CA GLY A 65 -10.80 11.70 7.40
C GLY A 65 -9.73 11.88 6.32
N GLY A 66 -9.43 10.86 5.51
CA GLY A 66 -8.63 11.00 4.28
C GLY A 66 -7.14 11.32 4.50
N GLN A 67 -6.64 11.14 5.72
CA GLN A 67 -5.22 11.31 6.03
C GLN A 67 -4.40 10.27 5.28
N THR A 68 -3.32 10.70 4.62
CA THR A 68 -2.40 9.84 3.88
C THR A 68 -0.96 10.08 4.37
N ILE A 69 -0.31 9.02 4.85
CA ILE A 69 1.08 9.01 5.33
C ILE A 69 1.90 8.11 4.39
N TYR A 70 3.09 8.53 3.99
CA TYR A 70 4.03 7.67 3.26
C TYR A 70 4.95 6.96 4.24
N LEU A 71 5.02 5.63 4.19
CA LEU A 71 5.94 4.83 5.00
C LEU A 71 7.32 4.68 4.37
N THR A 72 7.41 4.89 3.06
CA THR A 72 8.66 4.74 2.32
C THR A 72 8.95 6.03 1.56
N ASN A 73 10.24 6.40 1.50
CA ASN A 73 10.71 7.57 0.74
C ASN A 73 12.23 7.53 0.44
N ASP A 74 12.85 6.34 0.47
CA ASP A 74 14.31 6.17 0.37
C ASP A 74 14.84 6.18 -1.08
N GLY A 75 13.98 6.49 -2.06
CA GLY A 75 14.32 6.52 -3.49
C GLY A 75 14.24 5.18 -4.20
N ALA A 76 13.88 4.09 -3.52
CA ALA A 76 13.48 2.83 -4.15
C ALA A 76 11.99 2.84 -4.54
N ASP A 77 11.60 1.92 -5.41
CA ASP A 77 10.18 1.64 -5.69
C ASP A 77 9.67 0.60 -4.70
N TYR A 78 8.53 0.88 -4.06
CA TYR A 78 7.83 -0.06 -3.20
C TYR A 78 6.40 -0.29 -3.69
N GLU A 79 6.06 -1.56 -3.87
CA GLU A 79 4.79 -2.00 -4.44
C GLU A 79 4.22 -3.21 -3.69
N ASP A 80 2.98 -3.57 -4.02
CA ASP A 80 2.24 -4.72 -3.51
C ASP A 80 2.29 -4.89 -1.98
N PRO A 81 1.79 -3.91 -1.20
CA PRO A 81 1.76 -4.05 0.25
C PRO A 81 0.78 -5.14 0.71
N SER A 82 1.16 -5.86 1.77
CA SER A 82 0.28 -6.79 2.47
C SER A 82 0.45 -6.68 3.99
N TRP A 83 -0.63 -6.39 4.70
CA TRP A 83 -0.71 -6.25 6.15
C TRP A 83 -0.55 -7.59 6.82
N THR A 84 0.30 -7.61 7.83
CA THR A 84 0.35 -8.74 8.76
C THR A 84 -0.84 -8.69 9.74
N PRO A 85 -1.30 -9.84 10.28
CA PRO A 85 -2.43 -9.91 11.22
C PRO A 85 -2.34 -9.01 12.45
N ASN A 86 -1.12 -8.69 12.87
CA ASN A 86 -0.88 -7.84 14.02
C ASN A 86 -1.30 -6.38 13.81
N GLY A 87 -1.67 -5.97 12.59
CA GLY A 87 -2.13 -4.61 12.29
C GLY A 87 -1.06 -3.52 12.45
N ARG A 88 0.22 -3.90 12.50
CA ARG A 88 1.36 -2.99 12.65
C ARG A 88 2.36 -3.12 11.49
N HIS A 89 2.63 -4.34 11.05
CA HIS A 89 3.65 -4.56 10.02
C HIS A 89 3.02 -4.83 8.67
N LEU A 90 3.77 -4.47 7.63
CA LEU A 90 3.47 -4.71 6.22
C LEU A 90 4.62 -5.47 5.58
N ILE A 91 4.32 -6.34 4.63
CA ILE A 91 5.32 -6.85 3.68
C ILE A 91 5.09 -6.12 2.36
N ALA A 92 6.15 -5.65 1.72
CA ALA A 92 6.09 -5.01 0.42
C ALA A 92 7.24 -5.48 -0.48
N ALA A 93 7.04 -5.42 -1.79
CA ALA A 93 8.10 -5.61 -2.75
C ALA A 93 8.90 -4.31 -2.88
N ARG A 94 10.21 -4.35 -2.63
CA ARG A 94 11.14 -3.22 -2.81
C ARG A 94 12.03 -3.48 -4.02
N THR A 95 12.02 -2.56 -4.97
CA THR A 95 12.78 -2.64 -6.22
C THR A 95 13.89 -1.59 -6.27
N VAL A 96 15.13 -2.04 -6.47
CA VAL A 96 16.30 -1.19 -6.70
C VAL A 96 17.09 -1.73 -7.88
N ASN A 97 17.42 -0.89 -8.86
CA ASN A 97 18.16 -1.29 -10.07
C ASN A 97 17.56 -2.54 -10.76
N HIS A 98 16.23 -2.58 -10.88
CA HIS A 98 15.48 -3.70 -11.47
C HIS A 98 15.59 -5.04 -10.72
N GLN A 99 16.10 -5.03 -9.48
CA GLN A 99 16.12 -6.18 -8.59
C GLN A 99 15.10 -5.95 -7.48
N SER A 100 14.22 -6.93 -7.26
CA SER A 100 13.12 -6.79 -6.31
C SER A 100 13.23 -7.81 -5.20
N SER A 101 12.92 -7.39 -3.98
CA SER A 101 13.03 -8.22 -2.77
C SER A 101 11.90 -7.87 -1.81
N LEU A 102 11.50 -8.83 -0.96
CA LEU A 102 10.46 -8.60 0.05
C LEU A 102 11.05 -7.93 1.28
N TYR A 103 10.40 -6.86 1.73
CA TYR A 103 10.77 -6.10 2.91
C TYR A 103 9.61 -6.05 3.89
N LEU A 104 9.93 -6.22 5.17
CA LEU A 104 9.05 -5.93 6.28
C LEU A 104 9.14 -4.43 6.60
N LEU A 105 8.01 -3.76 6.59
CA LEU A 105 7.83 -2.37 6.99
C LEU A 105 7.10 -2.34 8.32
N ASP A 106 7.45 -1.39 9.17
CA ASP A 106 6.79 -1.12 10.45
C ASP A 106 6.10 0.25 10.36
N THR A 107 4.82 0.31 10.73
CA THR A 107 4.08 1.58 10.70
C THR A 107 4.41 2.52 11.86
N VAL A 108 5.15 2.02 12.85
CA VAL A 108 5.57 2.77 14.05
C VAL A 108 7.07 3.10 14.03
N SER A 109 7.90 2.28 13.37
CA SER A 109 9.35 2.49 13.29
C SER A 109 9.84 2.64 11.85
N ASP A 110 10.75 3.59 11.63
CA ASP A 110 11.06 4.12 10.30
C ASP A 110 11.95 3.24 9.41
N ARG A 111 12.49 2.10 9.88
CA ARG A 111 13.50 1.34 9.12
C ARG A 111 12.96 0.04 8.53
N PRO A 112 12.85 -0.07 7.18
CA PRO A 112 12.55 -1.32 6.49
C PRO A 112 13.56 -2.43 6.80
N VAL A 113 13.09 -3.67 6.95
CA VAL A 113 13.92 -4.86 7.18
C VAL A 113 13.76 -5.84 6.03
N ALA A 114 14.85 -6.27 5.40
CA ALA A 114 14.81 -7.28 4.35
C ALA A 114 14.42 -8.66 4.92
N LEU A 115 13.44 -9.33 4.31
CA LEU A 115 12.98 -10.66 4.74
C LEU A 115 13.74 -11.80 4.07
N LEU A 116 14.13 -11.62 2.80
CA LEU A 116 14.82 -12.64 2.02
C LEU A 116 16.24 -12.18 1.69
N GLN A 117 17.18 -13.10 1.83
CA GLN A 117 18.59 -12.91 1.51
C GLN A 117 18.94 -13.87 0.36
N GLY A 118 19.27 -13.33 -0.82
CA GLY A 118 19.60 -14.15 -2.00
C GLY A 118 19.28 -13.46 -3.33
N GLY A 119 19.84 -13.98 -4.43
CA GLY A 119 19.56 -13.49 -5.78
C GLY A 119 18.19 -13.93 -6.29
N GLY A 120 17.53 -13.07 -7.06
CA GLY A 120 16.19 -13.29 -7.63
C GLY A 120 15.30 -12.06 -7.52
N SER A 121 14.17 -12.06 -8.23
CA SER A 121 13.16 -11.02 -8.15
C SER A 121 11.92 -11.53 -7.43
N TRP A 122 11.56 -10.88 -6.32
CA TRP A 122 10.49 -11.29 -5.42
C TRP A 122 9.40 -10.21 -5.35
N TYR A 123 8.14 -10.61 -5.54
CA TYR A 123 6.98 -9.71 -5.64
C TYR A 123 5.72 -10.29 -4.99
N SER A 124 4.68 -9.46 -4.89
CA SER A 124 3.32 -9.85 -4.53
C SER A 124 3.21 -10.70 -3.26
N PRO A 125 3.68 -10.19 -2.11
CA PRO A 125 3.53 -10.86 -0.82
C PRO A 125 2.04 -10.98 -0.45
N ALA A 126 1.71 -12.04 0.29
CA ALA A 126 0.39 -12.22 0.88
C ALA A 126 0.56 -12.71 2.32
N CYS A 127 -0.07 -12.01 3.26
CA CYS A 127 -0.16 -12.45 4.65
C CYS A 127 -1.48 -13.21 4.88
N THR A 128 -1.44 -14.27 5.68
CA THR A 128 -2.67 -14.91 6.18
C THR A 128 -3.30 -14.05 7.26
N PRO A 129 -4.64 -14.04 7.43
CA PRO A 129 -5.33 -13.40 8.56
C PRO A 129 -4.93 -13.96 9.93
#